data_AF-A0A7J4RXT1-F1
#
_entry.id   AF-A0A7J4RXT1-F1
#
_cell.length_a   1.000
_cell.length_b   1.000
_cell.length_c   1.000
_cell.angle_alpha   90.00
_cell.angle_beta   90.00
_cell.angle_gamma   90.00
#
_symmetry.space_group_name_H-M   'P 1'
#
loop_
_entity.id
_entity.type
_entity.pdbx_description
1 polymer ?
#
loop_
_entity_poly.entity_id
_entity_poly.type
_entity_poly.pdbx_seq_one_letter_code
_entity_poly.pdbx_strand_id
1 'polypeptide(L)'
;GMGITAMIPDTTIGQLYVEADSRWGKIWDDKAARMLILLMFPRKHRKMMELHGDITEHGQPVMTVFHRPRDEAKLLEEQGFDARSASFQFVDIASLDLGSWMQQLIVQEKWLRGTIDIMPVPFSMGLPAQRGFETMNILCFRHPDISPLERYYLPFPPSSIPGKCFVSLPRRQAAELARQQAEVLGVGR
;
A
#
# COMPACT_ATOMS: atom_id res chain seq x y z
N GLY A 1 17.30 10.35 -2.51
CA GLY A 1 15.98 9.77 -2.78
C GLY A 1 15.10 10.77 -3.50
N MET A 2 14.07 10.28 -4.18
CA MET A 2 12.98 11.09 -4.76
C MET A 2 11.82 11.26 -3.75
N GLY A 3 11.72 10.36 -2.76
CA GLY A 3 10.98 10.53 -1.51
C GLY A 3 11.79 10.10 -0.28
N ILE A 4 11.13 10.10 0.89
CA ILE A 4 11.61 9.53 2.15
C ILE A 4 10.52 8.62 2.71
N THR A 5 10.85 7.34 2.94
CA THR A 5 9.90 6.35 3.44
C THR A 5 10.12 6.07 4.93
N ALA A 6 9.05 6.21 5.71
CA ALA A 6 9.01 5.86 7.13
C ALA A 6 8.11 4.64 7.37
N MET A 7 8.51 3.78 8.31
CA MET A 7 7.67 2.67 8.77
C MET A 7 6.96 3.07 10.05
N ILE A 8 5.64 2.95 10.05
CA ILE A 8 4.77 3.22 11.20
C ILE A 8 4.19 1.86 11.66
N PRO A 9 4.52 1.38 12.86
CA PRO A 9 4.00 0.12 13.38
C PRO A 9 2.55 0.27 13.85
N ASP A 10 1.85 -0.86 13.94
CA ASP A 10 0.55 -1.01 14.59
C ASP A 10 -0.51 0.00 14.16
N THR A 11 -0.53 0.32 12.87
CA THR A 11 -1.48 1.25 12.24
C THR A 11 -2.16 0.60 11.03
N THR A 12 -3.16 1.28 10.49
CA THR A 12 -3.81 0.96 9.22
C THR A 12 -3.74 2.15 8.26
N ILE A 13 -3.99 1.91 6.96
CA ILE A 13 -4.15 3.00 5.98
C ILE A 13 -5.29 3.93 6.39
N GLY A 14 -6.40 3.38 6.88
CA GLY A 14 -7.56 4.17 7.32
C GLY A 14 -7.24 5.09 8.50
N GLN A 15 -6.45 4.64 9.48
CA GLN A 15 -5.98 5.49 10.57
C GLN A 15 -5.06 6.61 10.06
N LEU A 16 -4.13 6.28 9.16
CA LEU A 16 -3.24 7.27 8.56
C LEU A 16 -3.98 8.34 7.77
N TYR A 17 -5.08 7.98 7.09
CA TYR A 17 -5.97 8.93 6.45
C TYR A 17 -6.61 9.90 7.44
N VAL A 18 -7.16 9.38 8.55
CA VAL A 18 -7.80 10.22 9.58
C VAL A 18 -6.79 11.19 10.20
N GLU A 19 -5.54 10.77 10.33
CA GLU A 19 -4.47 11.56 10.94
C GLU A 19 -3.70 12.43 9.93
N ALA A 20 -4.00 12.33 8.63
CA ALA A 20 -3.16 12.84 7.55
C ALA A 20 -2.89 14.35 7.65
N ASP A 21 -3.93 15.16 7.91
CA ASP A 21 -3.79 16.61 8.09
C ASP A 21 -2.86 16.96 9.25
N SER A 22 -3.03 16.29 10.39
CA SER A 22 -2.19 16.54 11.57
C SER A 22 -0.76 16.03 11.39
N ARG A 23 -0.57 14.94 10.64
CA ARG A 23 0.73 14.30 10.42
C ARG A 23 1.56 15.02 9.37
N TRP A 24 0.94 15.44 8.28
CA TRP A 24 1.63 15.90 7.08
C TRP A 24 1.26 17.33 6.68
N GLY A 25 0.23 17.93 7.28
CA GLY A 25 -0.16 19.32 7.04
C GLY A 25 -0.25 19.62 5.56
N LYS A 26 0.49 20.65 5.11
CA LYS A 26 0.48 21.13 3.72
C LYS A 26 0.96 20.12 2.67
N ILE A 27 1.60 19.03 3.09
CA ILE A 27 2.02 17.96 2.16
C ILE A 27 0.81 17.14 1.71
N TRP A 28 -0.18 16.99 2.59
CA TRP A 28 -1.42 16.28 2.31
C TRP A 28 -2.43 17.22 1.66
N ASP A 29 -3.02 16.78 0.55
CA ASP A 29 -4.18 17.41 -0.07
C ASP A 29 -5.40 16.51 0.10
N ASP A 30 -6.34 16.94 0.94
CA ASP A 30 -7.59 16.23 1.23
C ASP A 30 -8.54 16.16 0.02
N LYS A 31 -8.30 17.00 -1.01
CA LYS A 31 -9.06 17.02 -2.26
C LYS A 31 -8.42 16.21 -3.37
N ALA A 32 -7.20 15.70 -3.17
CA ALA A 32 -6.57 14.85 -4.16
C ALA A 32 -7.42 13.60 -4.38
N ALA A 33 -7.70 13.27 -5.65
CA ALA A 33 -8.30 11.99 -5.99
C ALA A 33 -7.30 10.87 -5.66
N ARG A 34 -7.71 9.91 -4.83
CA ARG A 34 -6.85 8.81 -4.39
C ARG A 34 -7.46 7.48 -4.78
N MET A 35 -6.60 6.49 -4.93
CA MET A 35 -6.98 5.14 -5.28
C MET A 35 -6.19 4.13 -4.49
N LEU A 36 -6.85 3.01 -4.21
CA LEU A 36 -6.23 1.83 -3.65
C LEU A 36 -5.92 0.83 -4.77
N ILE A 37 -4.68 0.36 -4.83
CA ILE A 37 -4.24 -0.67 -5.77
C ILE A 37 -3.60 -1.85 -5.02
N LEU A 38 -3.50 -2.99 -5.71
CA LEU A 38 -2.76 -4.16 -5.22
C LEU A 38 -1.49 -4.38 -6.04
N LEU A 39 -0.37 -4.56 -5.35
CA LEU A 39 0.88 -5.04 -5.94
C LEU A 39 1.13 -6.49 -5.53
N MET A 40 1.43 -7.35 -6.51
CA MET A 40 1.74 -8.77 -6.32
C MET A 40 3.12 -9.11 -6.86
N PHE A 41 4.02 -9.61 -6.01
CA PHE A 41 5.41 -9.85 -6.41
C PHE A 41 6.12 -10.91 -5.57
N PRO A 42 7.23 -11.51 -6.05
CA PRO A 42 7.97 -12.50 -5.29
C PRO A 42 8.44 -11.97 -3.94
N ARG A 43 8.39 -12.81 -2.91
CA ARG A 43 8.76 -12.41 -1.53
C ARG A 43 10.16 -11.80 -1.40
N LYS A 44 11.10 -12.25 -2.23
CA LYS A 44 12.47 -11.71 -2.30
C LYS A 44 12.52 -10.20 -2.63
N HIS A 45 11.51 -9.65 -3.32
CA HIS A 45 11.46 -8.22 -3.67
C HIS A 45 10.86 -7.35 -2.57
N ARG A 46 10.38 -7.93 -1.47
CA ARG A 46 9.72 -7.19 -0.38
C ARG A 46 10.55 -6.03 0.13
N LYS A 47 11.85 -6.21 0.36
CA LYS A 47 12.67 -5.14 0.93
C LYS A 47 12.82 -3.94 -0.01
N MET A 48 12.90 -4.18 -1.31
CA MET A 48 12.90 -3.11 -2.32
C MET A 48 11.55 -2.39 -2.32
N MET A 49 10.45 -3.14 -2.30
CA MET A 49 9.10 -2.57 -2.35
C MET A 49 8.70 -1.82 -1.06
N GLU A 50 9.33 -2.11 0.08
CA GLU A 50 9.22 -1.30 1.30
C GLU A 50 9.78 0.11 1.12
N LEU A 51 10.77 0.29 0.24
CA LEU A 51 11.51 1.54 0.02
C LEU A 51 11.29 2.11 -1.39
N HIS A 52 10.28 1.63 -2.12
CA HIS A 52 10.03 2.02 -3.51
C HIS A 52 9.86 3.54 -3.68
N GLY A 53 9.23 4.20 -2.70
CA GLY A 53 9.06 5.65 -2.73
C GLY A 53 10.35 6.45 -2.51
N ASP A 54 11.42 5.84 -1.98
CA ASP A 54 12.73 6.51 -1.86
C ASP A 54 13.38 6.70 -3.23
N ILE A 55 13.00 5.89 -4.21
CA ILE A 55 13.51 5.90 -5.58
C ILE A 55 12.44 6.28 -6.61
N THR A 56 11.30 6.82 -6.16
CA THR A 56 10.20 7.19 -7.06
C THR A 56 9.66 8.58 -6.74
N GLU A 57 9.52 9.42 -7.76
CA GLU A 57 8.93 10.75 -7.61
C GLU A 57 7.40 10.66 -7.45
N HIS A 58 6.88 11.41 -6.49
CA HIS A 58 5.46 11.51 -6.18
C HIS A 58 5.18 12.86 -5.50
N GLY A 59 3.99 13.41 -5.70
CA GLY A 59 3.57 14.71 -5.18
C GLY A 59 2.79 14.65 -3.87
N GLN A 60 2.15 13.52 -3.55
CA GLN A 60 1.34 13.31 -2.35
C GLN A 60 1.86 12.12 -1.53
N PRO A 61 1.67 12.09 -0.19
CA PRO A 61 2.04 10.92 0.62
C PRO A 61 1.47 9.62 0.04
N VAL A 62 2.32 8.60 -0.09
CA VAL A 62 1.93 7.26 -0.54
C VAL A 62 1.96 6.31 0.64
N MET A 63 0.84 5.66 0.93
CA MET A 63 0.69 4.77 2.09
C MET A 63 0.61 3.33 1.61
N THR A 64 1.43 2.46 2.17
CA THR A 64 1.41 1.04 1.79
C THR A 64 1.32 0.15 3.00
N VAL A 65 0.64 -0.98 2.86
CA VAL A 65 0.57 -2.02 3.89
C VAL A 65 0.65 -3.39 3.23
N PHE A 66 1.41 -4.28 3.86
CA PHE A 66 1.49 -5.65 3.41
C PHE A 66 0.43 -6.50 4.09
N HIS A 67 -0.36 -7.22 3.31
CA HIS A 67 -1.22 -8.28 3.82
C HIS A 67 -0.52 -9.64 3.66
N ARG A 68 -0.64 -10.48 4.69
CA ARG A 68 -0.19 -11.87 4.64
C ARG A 68 -1.40 -12.77 4.88
N PRO A 69 -1.92 -13.45 3.84
CA PRO A 69 -3.00 -14.40 4.00
C PRO A 69 -2.71 -15.41 5.12
N ARG A 70 -3.68 -15.61 6.01
CA ARG A 70 -3.64 -16.59 7.10
C ARG A 70 -4.62 -17.72 6.82
N ASP A 71 -5.72 -17.78 7.56
CA ASP A 71 -6.72 -18.84 7.40
C ASP A 71 -7.41 -18.74 6.04
N GLU A 72 -7.56 -17.52 5.52
CA GLU A 72 -8.09 -17.19 4.20
C GLU A 72 -7.15 -17.57 3.04
N ALA A 73 -5.92 -18.01 3.30
CA ALA A 73 -5.02 -18.51 2.25
C ALA A 73 -5.63 -19.69 1.48
N LYS A 74 -6.44 -20.53 2.14
CA LYS A 74 -7.14 -21.65 1.50
C LYS A 74 -8.04 -21.23 0.33
N LEU A 75 -8.64 -20.02 0.41
CA LEU A 75 -9.48 -19.48 -0.67
C LEU A 75 -8.66 -19.05 -1.90
N LEU A 76 -7.36 -18.78 -1.70
CA LEU A 76 -6.43 -18.56 -2.80
C LEU A 76 -5.98 -19.90 -3.41
N GLU A 77 -5.74 -20.91 -2.57
CA GLU A 77 -5.39 -22.26 -2.99
C GLU A 77 -6.53 -22.93 -3.79
N GLU A 78 -7.80 -22.68 -3.42
CA GLU A 78 -8.99 -23.09 -4.17
C GLU A 78 -9.06 -22.47 -5.59
N GLN A 79 -8.39 -21.34 -5.81
CA GLN A 79 -8.21 -20.72 -7.12
C GLN A 79 -6.95 -21.22 -7.85
N GLY A 80 -6.24 -22.20 -7.30
CA GLY A 80 -4.97 -22.70 -7.82
C GLY A 80 -3.79 -21.76 -7.58
N PHE A 81 -3.90 -20.82 -6.63
CA PHE A 81 -2.86 -19.85 -6.33
C PHE A 81 -2.11 -20.17 -5.03
N ASP A 82 -0.79 -20.37 -5.12
CA ASP A 82 0.06 -20.51 -3.92
C ASP A 82 0.31 -19.15 -3.26
N ALA A 83 -0.38 -18.88 -2.14
CA ALA A 83 -0.20 -17.66 -1.36
C ALA A 83 1.25 -17.49 -0.83
N ARG A 84 2.07 -18.56 -0.83
CA ARG A 84 3.47 -18.51 -0.42
C ARG A 84 4.42 -18.03 -1.50
N SER A 85 4.01 -18.06 -2.76
CA SER A 85 4.80 -17.57 -3.89
C SER A 85 4.92 -16.03 -3.92
N ALA A 86 3.95 -15.32 -3.33
CA ALA A 86 3.82 -13.87 -3.45
C ALA A 86 3.86 -13.10 -2.11
N SER A 87 4.20 -11.83 -2.23
CA SER A 87 3.83 -10.75 -1.32
C SER A 87 2.64 -9.99 -1.90
N PHE A 88 1.77 -9.50 -1.03
CA PHE A 88 0.61 -8.70 -1.38
C PHE A 88 0.73 -7.35 -0.66
N GLN A 89 0.91 -6.28 -1.43
CA GLN A 89 1.04 -4.94 -0.89
C GLN A 89 -0.11 -4.09 -1.41
N PHE A 90 -0.94 -3.62 -0.49
CA PHE A 90 -1.94 -2.60 -0.79
C PHE A 90 -1.26 -1.24 -0.77
N VAL A 91 -1.54 -0.44 -1.79
CA VAL A 91 -0.95 0.88 -1.98
C VAL A 91 -2.08 1.88 -2.17
N ASP A 92 -2.16 2.82 -1.25
CA ASP A 92 -3.00 4.00 -1.37
C ASP A 92 -2.17 5.17 -1.90
N ILE A 93 -2.60 5.73 -3.03
CA ILE A 93 -1.83 6.69 -3.81
C ILE A 93 -2.75 7.71 -4.47
N ALA A 94 -2.27 8.95 -4.62
CA ALA A 94 -2.95 9.94 -5.44
C ALA A 94 -2.94 9.48 -6.91
N SER A 95 -4.08 9.58 -7.61
CA SER A 95 -4.22 9.07 -8.96
C SER A 95 -3.23 9.70 -9.95
N LEU A 96 -2.81 10.95 -9.71
CA LEU A 96 -1.80 11.65 -10.51
C LEU A 96 -0.39 11.06 -10.35
N ASP A 97 -0.09 10.45 -9.21
CA ASP A 97 1.22 9.85 -8.91
C ASP A 97 1.33 8.40 -9.40
N LEU A 98 0.22 7.75 -9.79
CA LEU A 98 0.24 6.33 -10.20
C LEU A 98 1.18 6.08 -11.38
N GLY A 99 1.22 7.00 -12.35
CA GLY A 99 2.04 6.89 -13.55
C GLY A 99 3.53 6.79 -13.23
N SER A 100 4.05 7.76 -12.48
CA SER A 100 5.45 7.76 -12.03
C SER A 100 5.73 6.60 -11.09
N TRP A 101 4.80 6.29 -10.17
CA TRP A 101 4.91 5.18 -9.22
C TRP A 101 5.13 3.83 -9.91
N MET A 102 4.45 3.59 -11.03
CA MET A 102 4.50 2.32 -11.75
C MET A 102 5.46 2.30 -12.93
N GLN A 103 6.01 3.45 -13.34
CA GLN A 103 6.76 3.58 -14.59
C GLN A 103 7.93 2.59 -14.68
N GLN A 104 8.79 2.57 -13.67
CA GLN A 104 9.95 1.67 -13.66
C GLN A 104 9.51 0.20 -13.67
N LEU A 105 8.51 -0.15 -12.85
CA LEU A 105 8.00 -1.51 -12.72
C LEU A 105 7.40 -2.02 -14.04
N ILE A 106 6.67 -1.19 -14.77
CA ILE A 106 6.06 -1.60 -16.05
C ILE A 106 7.09 -1.59 -17.18
N VAL A 107 7.88 -0.52 -17.31
CA VAL A 107 8.74 -0.33 -18.48
C VAL A 107 9.99 -1.20 -18.41
N GLN A 108 10.64 -1.27 -17.24
CA GLN A 108 11.90 -1.99 -17.06
C GLN A 108 11.65 -3.41 -16.57
N GLU A 109 10.85 -3.57 -15.52
CA GLU A 109 10.61 -4.86 -14.86
C GLU A 109 9.47 -5.67 -15.49
N LYS A 110 8.81 -5.12 -16.53
CA LYS A 110 7.75 -5.78 -17.31
C LYS A 110 6.56 -6.26 -16.47
N TRP A 111 6.24 -5.52 -15.41
CA TRP A 111 5.05 -5.81 -14.61
C TRP A 111 3.78 -5.68 -15.44
N LEU A 112 2.83 -6.56 -15.15
CA LEU A 112 1.59 -6.71 -15.87
C LEU A 112 0.47 -6.00 -15.10
N ARG A 113 -0.25 -5.12 -15.80
CA ARG A 113 -1.43 -4.42 -15.29
C ARG A 113 -2.68 -5.28 -15.51
N GLY A 114 -3.56 -5.32 -14.52
CA GLY A 114 -4.88 -5.91 -14.59
C GLY A 114 -5.80 -5.32 -13.52
N THR A 115 -6.86 -6.05 -13.23
CA THR A 115 -7.77 -5.78 -12.12
C THR A 115 -7.89 -7.02 -11.24
N ILE A 116 -8.36 -6.82 -10.01
CA ILE A 116 -8.63 -7.89 -9.05
C ILE A 116 -9.84 -7.52 -8.20
N ASP A 117 -10.66 -8.51 -7.86
CA ASP A 117 -11.76 -8.34 -6.92
C ASP A 117 -11.25 -8.58 -5.50
N ILE A 118 -11.39 -7.57 -4.64
CA ILE A 118 -11.17 -7.70 -3.21
C ILE A 118 -12.50 -8.07 -2.56
N MET A 119 -12.56 -9.27 -2.00
CA MET A 119 -13.77 -9.85 -1.44
C MET A 119 -13.67 -10.01 0.07
N PRO A 120 -14.77 -9.84 0.82
CA PRO A 120 -14.81 -10.31 2.18
C PRO A 120 -14.67 -11.84 2.21
N VAL A 121 -13.97 -12.37 3.22
CA VAL A 121 -14.01 -13.82 3.48
C VAL A 121 -15.46 -14.27 3.73
N PRO A 122 -15.83 -15.50 3.32
CA PRO A 122 -17.15 -16.05 3.64
C PRO A 122 -17.38 -16.12 5.16
N PHE A 123 -18.58 -15.78 5.62
CA PHE A 123 -18.97 -15.91 7.04
C PHE A 123 -18.75 -17.33 7.60
N SER A 124 -18.87 -18.36 6.76
CA SER A 124 -18.64 -19.76 7.12
C SER A 124 -17.21 -20.06 7.58
N MET A 125 -16.25 -19.15 7.34
CA MET A 125 -14.89 -19.30 7.86
C MET A 125 -14.77 -19.01 9.36
N GLY A 126 -15.72 -18.29 9.96
CA GLY A 126 -15.78 -18.06 11.40
C GLY A 126 -14.54 -17.34 11.98
N LEU A 127 -13.93 -16.41 11.23
CA LEU A 127 -12.72 -15.73 11.68
C LEU A 127 -13.05 -14.70 12.79
N PRO A 128 -12.34 -14.71 13.95
CA PRO A 128 -12.71 -13.88 15.11
C PRO A 128 -12.74 -12.36 14.86
N ALA A 129 -11.97 -11.85 13.89
CA ALA A 129 -11.85 -10.43 13.58
C ALA A 129 -12.54 -10.02 12.26
N GLN A 130 -13.47 -10.84 11.78
CA GLN A 130 -14.15 -10.61 10.51
C GLN A 130 -15.09 -9.39 10.58
N ARG A 131 -14.93 -8.47 9.64
CA ARG A 131 -15.83 -7.35 9.35
C ARG A 131 -16.19 -7.39 7.89
N GLY A 132 -17.48 -7.60 7.60
CA GLY A 132 -17.99 -7.57 6.23
C GLY A 132 -17.73 -6.22 5.56
N PHE A 133 -17.56 -6.26 4.24
CA PHE A 133 -17.43 -5.07 3.39
C PHE A 133 -17.87 -5.41 1.96
N GLU A 134 -18.18 -4.40 1.17
CA GLU A 134 -18.57 -4.58 -0.23
C GLU A 134 -17.39 -5.04 -1.08
N THR A 135 -17.65 -5.93 -2.05
CA THR A 135 -16.62 -6.32 -3.03
C THR A 135 -16.12 -5.10 -3.79
N MET A 136 -14.80 -4.97 -3.93
CA MET A 136 -14.17 -3.85 -4.63
C MET A 136 -13.38 -4.38 -5.82
N ASN A 137 -13.61 -3.86 -7.03
CA ASN A 137 -12.72 -4.10 -8.15
C ASN A 137 -11.63 -3.01 -8.17
N ILE A 138 -10.37 -3.40 -8.00
CA ILE A 138 -9.24 -2.46 -7.96
C ILE A 138 -8.18 -2.79 -8.99
N LEU A 139 -7.32 -1.81 -9.31
CA LEU A 139 -6.15 -2.08 -10.15
C LEU A 139 -5.20 -3.04 -9.44
N CYS A 140 -4.69 -3.99 -10.20
CA CYS A 140 -3.66 -4.93 -9.77
C CYS A 140 -2.46 -4.80 -10.71
N PHE A 141 -1.26 -4.69 -10.13
CA PHE A 141 -0.01 -4.82 -10.88
C PHE A 141 0.77 -6.00 -10.33
N ARG A 142 1.13 -6.93 -11.21
CA ARG A 142 1.86 -8.14 -10.81
C ARG A 142 3.19 -8.25 -11.53
N HIS A 143 4.18 -8.72 -10.79
CA HIS A 143 5.45 -9.17 -11.36
C HIS A 143 5.19 -10.34 -12.34
N PRO A 144 5.93 -10.45 -13.46
CA PRO A 144 5.71 -11.50 -14.47
C PRO A 144 5.78 -12.93 -13.90
N ASP A 145 6.67 -13.17 -12.92
CA ASP A 145 6.81 -14.47 -12.24
C ASP A 145 5.63 -14.86 -11.32
N ILE A 146 4.67 -13.97 -11.10
CA ILE A 146 3.50 -14.25 -10.26
C ILE A 146 2.31 -14.60 -11.14
N SER A 147 1.71 -15.77 -10.89
CA SER A 147 0.47 -16.20 -11.54
C SER A 147 -0.63 -15.14 -11.44
N PRO A 148 -1.54 -15.05 -12.42
CA PRO A 148 -2.71 -14.20 -12.27
C PRO A 148 -3.58 -14.66 -11.10
N LEU A 149 -4.31 -13.73 -10.49
CA LEU A 149 -5.28 -14.00 -9.44
C LEU A 149 -6.49 -13.10 -9.67
N GLU A 150 -7.68 -13.68 -9.69
CA GLU A 150 -8.93 -12.95 -9.96
C GLU A 150 -9.55 -12.37 -8.69
N ARG A 151 -9.49 -13.12 -7.58
CA ARG A 151 -10.10 -12.73 -6.31
C ARG A 151 -9.10 -12.80 -5.17
N TYR A 152 -9.04 -11.74 -4.38
CA TYR A 152 -8.27 -11.68 -3.14
C TYR A 152 -9.21 -11.51 -1.95
N TYR A 153 -9.05 -12.35 -0.94
CA TYR A 153 -9.95 -12.37 0.22
C TYR A 153 -9.33 -11.66 1.41
N LEU A 154 -10.14 -10.84 2.09
CA LEU A 154 -9.76 -10.18 3.35
C LEU A 154 -10.82 -10.39 4.43
N PRO A 155 -10.42 -10.53 5.69
CA PRO A 155 -11.36 -10.55 6.82
C PRO A 155 -11.96 -9.18 7.13
N PHE A 156 -11.41 -8.08 6.60
CA PHE A 156 -11.85 -6.70 6.84
C PHE A 156 -11.53 -5.82 5.61
N PRO A 157 -12.09 -4.60 5.50
CA PRO A 157 -11.75 -3.69 4.40
C PRO A 157 -10.22 -3.50 4.26
N PRO A 158 -9.68 -3.30 3.05
CA PRO A 158 -8.24 -3.09 2.85
C PRO A 158 -7.65 -1.94 3.68
N SER A 159 -8.41 -0.85 3.85
CA SER A 159 -8.01 0.29 4.68
C SER A 159 -7.85 -0.06 6.16
N SER A 160 -8.37 -1.21 6.59
CA SER A 160 -8.33 -1.71 7.97
C SER A 160 -7.30 -2.82 8.19
N ILE A 161 -6.44 -3.12 7.21
CA ILE A 161 -5.36 -4.11 7.39
C ILE A 161 -4.41 -3.64 8.51
N PRO A 162 -4.32 -4.39 9.63
CA PRO A 162 -3.40 -4.05 10.70
C PRO A 162 -1.99 -4.47 10.34
N GLY A 163 -1.01 -3.62 10.62
CA GLY A 163 0.38 -4.01 10.53
C GLY A 163 1.34 -2.82 10.46
N LYS A 164 2.45 -3.06 9.75
CA LYS A 164 3.44 -2.04 9.45
C LYS A 164 3.02 -1.30 8.19
N CYS A 165 2.65 -0.05 8.32
CA CYS A 165 2.46 0.83 7.18
C CYS A 165 3.78 1.49 6.80
N PHE A 166 4.09 1.51 5.51
CA PHE A 166 5.22 2.25 4.97
C PHE A 166 4.66 3.48 4.26
N VAL A 167 5.02 4.66 4.75
CA VAL A 167 4.57 5.95 4.22
C VAL A 167 5.74 6.61 3.54
N SER A 168 5.62 6.83 2.23
CA SER A 168 6.58 7.65 1.49
C SER A 168 6.09 9.08 1.40
N LEU A 169 6.98 10.02 1.77
CA LEU A 169 6.75 11.45 1.65
C LEU A 169 7.58 12.03 0.50
N PRO A 170 7.02 12.95 -0.29
CA PRO A 170 7.74 13.70 -1.31
C PRO A 170 8.98 14.40 -0.71
N ARG A 171 10.17 14.24 -1.31
CA ARG A 171 11.44 14.63 -0.64
C ARG A 171 11.54 16.11 -0.28
N ARG A 172 11.11 17.01 -1.17
CA ARG A 172 11.21 18.47 -0.93
C ARG A 172 10.34 18.87 0.26
N GLN A 173 9.12 18.35 0.28
CA GLN A 173 8.14 18.61 1.31
C GLN A 173 8.54 17.96 2.64
N ALA A 174 9.10 16.75 2.62
CA ALA A 174 9.60 16.07 3.81
C ALA A 174 10.77 16.84 4.47
N ALA A 175 11.69 17.41 3.68
CA ALA A 175 12.77 18.23 4.20
C ALA A 175 12.27 19.53 4.86
N GLU A 176 11.22 20.14 4.30
CA GLU A 176 10.59 21.34 4.88
C GLU A 176 9.87 21.02 6.19
N LEU A 177 9.14 19.90 6.26
CA LEU A 177 8.50 19.42 7.49
C LEU A 177 9.52 19.14 8.59
N ALA A 178 10.63 18.48 8.25
CA ALA A 178 11.71 18.23 9.21
C ALA A 178 12.34 19.53 9.74
N ARG A 179 12.51 20.56 8.88
CA ARG A 179 12.98 21.88 9.30
C ARG A 179 12.00 22.54 10.28
N GLN A 180 10.71 22.55 9.95
CA GLN A 180 9.67 23.12 10.82
C GLN A 180 9.62 22.41 12.18
N GLN A 181 9.72 21.08 12.21
CA GLN A 181 9.76 20.31 13.45
C GLN A 181 11.02 20.63 14.28
N ALA A 182 12.20 20.76 13.65
CA ALA A 182 13.43 21.12 14.35
C ALA A 182 13.40 22.55 14.94
N GLU A 183 12.78 23.51 14.23
CA GLU A 183 12.54 24.87 14.71
C GLU A 183 11.63 24.89 15.94
N VAL A 184 10.53 24.13 15.93
CA VAL A 184 9.59 24.00 17.06
C VAL A 184 10.25 23.33 18.28
N LEU A 185 11.12 22.35 18.05
CA LEU A 185 11.85 21.64 19.11
C LEU A 185 13.07 22.40 19.66
N GLY A 186 13.40 23.58 19.09
CA GLY A 186 14.52 24.41 19.57
C GLY A 186 15.91 23.85 19.31
N VAL A 187 16.05 22.87 18.40
CA VAL A 187 17.31 22.15 18.11
C VAL A 187 18.15 22.86 17.03
N GLY A 188 17.71 24.04 16.56
CA GLY A 188 18.32 24.80 15.46
C GLY A 188 19.15 26.02 15.85
N ARG A 189 19.65 26.10 17.09
CA ARG A 189 20.59 27.17 17.52
C ARG A 189 21.99 26.63 17.74
#